data_AF-A0A7X5HTN6-F1
#
_entry.id   AF-A0A7X5HTN6-F1
#
_cell.length_a   1.000
_cell.length_b   1.000
_cell.length_c   1.000
_cell.angle_alpha   90.00
_cell.angle_beta   90.00
_cell.angle_gamma   90.00
#
_symmetry.space_group_name_H-M   'P 1'
#
loop_
_entity.id
_entity.type
_entity.pdbx_description
1 polymer ?
#
loop_
_entity_poly.entity_id
_entity_poly.type
_entity_poly.pdbx_seq_one_letter_code
_entity_poly.pdbx_strand_id
1 'polypeptide(L)' 'MPVSTGTITGLVSGFAARVTGTVVSIRKRLLAKPVVHYDETGVRTEGTNFWVHSVCDSDHACLSQ' A
#
# COMPACT_ATOMS: atom_id res chain seq x y z
N MET A 1 13.71 -14.09 -24.56
CA MET A 1 14.17 -12.69 -24.61
C MET A 1 14.41 -12.20 -23.19
N PRO A 2 15.56 -11.60 -22.86
CA PRO A 2 15.77 -10.99 -21.56
C PRO A 2 14.90 -9.73 -21.44
N VAL A 3 14.11 -9.64 -20.37
CA VAL A 3 13.36 -8.42 -20.04
C VAL A 3 14.27 -7.55 -19.18
N SER A 4 14.44 -6.29 -19.55
CA SER A 4 15.27 -5.37 -18.75
C SER A 4 14.60 -5.07 -17.41
N THR A 5 15.39 -4.92 -16.35
CA THR A 5 14.89 -4.49 -15.04
C THR A 5 14.12 -3.17 -15.14
N GLY A 6 14.60 -2.23 -15.98
CA GLY A 6 13.90 -0.96 -16.23
C GLY A 6 12.51 -1.12 -16.84
N THR A 7 12.29 -2.14 -17.66
CA THR A 7 10.96 -2.47 -18.20
C THR A 7 10.03 -2.96 -17.10
N ILE A 8 10.52 -3.83 -16.20
CA ILE A 8 9.73 -4.35 -15.07
C ILE A 8 9.39 -3.22 -14.10
N THR A 9 10.37 -2.39 -13.73
CA THR A 9 10.15 -1.23 -12.85
C THR A 9 9.15 -0.27 -13.47
N GLY A 10 9.28 0.08 -14.75
CA GLY A 10 8.34 0.97 -15.44
C GLY A 10 6.90 0.44 -15.46
N LEU A 11 6.72 -0.85 -15.70
CA LEU A 11 5.40 -1.50 -15.63
C LEU A 11 4.82 -1.43 -14.22
N VAL A 12 5.58 -1.82 -13.20
CA VAL A 12 5.13 -1.82 -11.80
C VAL A 12 4.81 -0.40 -11.33
N SER A 13 5.66 0.59 -11.64
CA SER A 13 5.41 1.99 -11.33
C SER A 13 4.15 2.53 -12.02
N GLY A 14 3.91 2.15 -13.28
CA GLY A 14 2.69 2.51 -14.01
C GLY A 14 1.42 1.96 -13.35
N PHE A 15 1.45 0.71 -12.89
CA PHE A 15 0.34 0.13 -12.13
C PHE A 15 0.16 0.79 -10.76
N ALA A 16 1.25 1.05 -10.04
CA ALA A 16 1.21 1.73 -8.75
C ALA A 16 0.54 3.12 -8.87
N ALA A 17 0.90 3.90 -9.89
CA ALA A 17 0.31 5.21 -10.15
C ALA A 17 -1.20 5.15 -10.41
N ARG A 18 -1.70 4.10 -11.08
CA ARG A 18 -3.14 3.90 -11.33
C ARG A 18 -3.92 3.58 -10.06
N VAL A 19 -3.28 2.94 -9.08
CA VAL A 19 -3.91 2.54 -7.81
C VAL A 19 -3.85 3.65 -6.76
N THR A 20 -2.94 4.63 -6.91
CA THR A 20 -2.76 5.74 -5.96
C THR A 20 -4.07 6.47 -5.63
N GLY A 21 -4.91 6.78 -6.63
CA GLY A 21 -6.19 7.46 -6.41
C GLY A 21 -7.17 6.64 -5.56
N THR A 22 -7.20 5.32 -5.76
CA THR A 22 -8.03 4.40 -4.97
C THR A 22 -7.55 4.34 -3.52
N VAL A 23 -6.24 4.30 -3.30
CA VAL A 23 -5.65 4.32 -1.94
C VAL A 23 -6.01 5.61 -1.20
N VAL A 24 -5.93 6.76 -1.87
CA VAL A 24 -6.35 8.05 -1.29
C VAL A 24 -7.84 8.06 -0.94
N SER A 25 -8.69 7.50 -1.81
CA SER A 25 -10.13 7.38 -1.56
C SER A 25 -10.43 6.47 -0.35
N ILE A 26 -9.76 5.32 -0.25
CA ILE A 26 -9.89 4.39 0.88
C ILE A 26 -9.47 5.08 2.17
N ARG A 27 -8.32 5.76 2.18
CA ARG A 27 -7.83 6.50 3.36
C ARG A 27 -8.84 7.54 3.84
N LYS A 28 -9.45 8.31 2.93
CA LYS A 28 -10.51 9.28 3.29
C LYS A 28 -11.73 8.62 3.91
N ARG A 29 -12.14 7.44 3.42
CA ARG A 29 -13.28 6.68 3.96
C ARG A 29 -12.98 6.10 5.33
N LEU A 30 -11.77 5.58 5.54
CA LEU A 30 -11.33 5.05 6.83
C LEU A 30 -11.28 6.16 7.91
N LEU A 31 -10.78 7.35 7.58
CA LEU A 31 -10.76 8.49 8.50
C LEU A 31 -12.16 8.98 8.91
N ALA A 32 -13.19 8.69 8.11
CA ALA A 32 -14.56 9.12 8.37
C ALA A 32 -15.37 8.07 9.16
N LYS A 33 -14.85 6.86 9.37
CA LYS A 33 -15.54 5.80 10.11
C LYS A 33 -15.18 5.84 11.60
N PRO A 34 -16.15 5.53 12.49
CA PRO A 34 -15.98 5.65 13.95
C PRO A 34 -15.23 4.47 14.58
N VAL A 35 -15.19 3.30 13.93
CA VAL A 35 -14.47 2.11 14.37
C VAL A 35 -13.49 1.74 13.27
N VAL A 36 -12.21 1.69 13.61
CA VAL A 36 -11.15 1.39 12.67
C VAL A 36 -10.14 0.50 13.40
N HIS A 37 -9.78 -0.63 12.79
CA HIS A 37 -8.74 -1.52 13.29
C HIS A 37 -7.38 -1.04 12.80
N TYR A 38 -6.45 -0.91 13.73
CA TYR A 38 -5.06 -0.58 13.46
C TYR A 38 -4.21 -1.81 13.74
N ASP A 39 -3.37 -2.17 12.79
CA ASP A 39 -2.43 -3.30 12.88
C ASP A 39 -1.05 -2.84 12.38
N GLU A 40 0.02 -3.39 12.95
CA GLU A 40 1.39 -3.08 12.54
C GLU A 40 2.03 -4.33 11.95
N THR A 41 2.29 -4.31 10.64
CA THR A 41 2.93 -5.42 9.94
C THR A 41 4.39 -5.06 9.63
N GLY A 42 5.32 -5.88 10.11
CA GLY A 42 6.73 -5.77 9.78
C GLY A 42 7.02 -6.31 8.37
N VAL A 43 7.62 -5.49 7.52
CA VAL A 43 8.11 -5.86 6.19
C VAL A 43 9.63 -5.81 6.17
N ARG A 44 10.27 -6.87 5.65
CA ARG A 44 11.73 -6.91 5.48
C ARG A 44 12.10 -6.60 4.05
N THR A 45 12.89 -5.55 3.85
CA THR A 45 13.49 -5.22 2.55
C THR A 45 14.96 -4.84 2.73
N GLU A 46 15.85 -5.36 1.88
CA GLU A 46 17.30 -5.07 1.91
C GLU A 46 17.93 -5.27 3.30
N GLY A 47 17.50 -6.32 4.03
CA GLY A 47 18.02 -6.66 5.36
C GLY A 47 17.54 -5.75 6.50
N THR A 48 16.75 -4.72 6.21
CA THR A 48 16.20 -3.77 7.19
C THR A 48 14.72 -4.07 7.44
N ASN A 49 14.29 -3.98 8.71
CA ASN A 49 12.88 -4.06 9.09
C ASN A 49 12.22 -2.70 8.87
N PHE A 50 11.17 -2.66 8.06
CA PHE A 50 10.26 -1.53 7.92
C PHE A 50 8.94 -1.87 8.58
N TRP A 51 8.40 -0.97 9.38
CA TRP A 51 7.08 -1.13 9.97
C TRP A 51 6.06 -0.49 9.05
N VAL A 52 5.03 -1.25 8.68
CA VAL A 52 3.91 -0.76 7.87
C VAL A 52 2.67 -0.76 8.75
N HIS A 53 2.11 0.42 8.94
CA HIS A 53 0.84 0.62 9.62
C HIS A 53 -0.30 0.25 8.68
N SER A 54 -1.05 -0.79 9.06
CA SER A 54 -2.27 -1.23 8.41
C SER A 54 -3.48 -0.65 9.15
N VAL A 55 -4.42 -0.13 8.38
CA VAL A 55 -5.65 0.46 8.91
C VAL A 55 -6.81 -0.12 8.11
N CYS A 56 -7.75 -0.77 8.79
CA CYS A 56 -8.87 -1.42 8.13
C CYS A 56 -10.20 -1.23 8.87
N ASP A 57 -11.27 -1.40 8.11
CA ASP A 57 -12.65 -1.47 8.54
C ASP A 57 -13.32 -2.65 7.81
N SER A 58 -14.60 -2.94 8.04
CA SER A 58 -15.33 -4.06 7.42
C SER A 58 -15.23 -4.14 5.90
N ASP A 59 -15.10 -3.00 5.21
CA ASP A 59 -15.16 -2.93 3.75
C ASP A 59 -13.85 -2.47 3.08
N HIS A 60 -12.90 -1.93 3.85
CA HIS A 60 -11.73 -1.24 3.29
C HIS A 60 -10.48 -1.45 4.13
N ALA A 61 -9.33 -1.62 3.48
CA ALA A 61 -8.02 -1.69 4.13
C ALA A 61 -7.02 -0.77 3.42
N CYS A 62 -6.18 -0.06 4.18
CA CYS A 62 -5.04 0.70 3.67
C CYS A 62 -3.77 0.40 4.44
N LEU A 63 -2.64 0.43 3.75
CA LEU A 63 -1.31 0.25 4.29
C LEU A 63 -0.53 1.56 4.12
N SER A 64 0.12 2.03 5.18
CA SER A 64 1.02 3.18 5.18
C SER A 64 2.32 2.82 5.89
N GLN A 65 3.45 3.12 5.26
CA GLN A 65 4.79 2.97 5.82
C GLN A 65 5.24 4.27 6.50
#